data_AF-A0A1R3EQ64-F1
#
_entry.id   AF-A0A1R3EQ64-F1
#
_cell.length_a   1.000
_cell.length_b   1.000
_cell.length_c   1.000
_cell.angle_alpha   90.00
_cell.angle_beta   90.00
_cell.angle_gamma   90.00
#
_symmetry.space_group_name_H-M   'P 1'
#
loop_
_entity.id
_entity.type
_entity.pdbx_description
1 polymer ?
#
loop_
_entity_poly.entity_id
_entity_poly.type
_entity_poly.pdbx_seq_one_letter_code
_entity_poly.pdbx_strand_id
1 'polypeptide(L)'
;MSPEHAPISLTLERLWQFSLQYYSVRGVKDACLALQNQFHGNVNLLLLLKWLDEQQLSFAEEEWHKVQQCLSRSETLLHSYRELRKHLKPQVVDSLYREALQFELQLEKQQQSDLVDCINSLHLSDNQQSPLAFEYCRLLGAENLYDAFSEPAPQP
;
A
#
# COMPACT_ATOMS: atom_id res chain seq x y z
N MET A 1 29.42 5.71 -19.55
CA MET A 1 28.04 5.19 -19.64
C MET A 1 27.47 5.31 -18.25
N SER A 2 26.76 6.40 -18.00
CA SER A 2 26.12 6.64 -16.71
C SER A 2 24.82 5.83 -16.68
N PRO A 3 24.52 5.06 -15.61
CA PRO A 3 23.18 4.55 -15.46
C PRO A 3 22.29 5.77 -15.18
N GLU A 4 21.47 6.13 -16.16
CA GLU A 4 20.35 7.05 -15.98
C GLU A 4 19.39 6.36 -15.01
N HIS A 5 19.58 6.58 -13.71
CA HIS A 5 18.54 6.33 -12.73
C HIS A 5 17.40 7.30 -13.09
N ALA A 6 16.35 6.82 -13.77
CA ALA A 6 15.14 7.57 -13.97
C ALA A 6 14.62 7.97 -12.57
N PRO A 7 14.71 9.25 -12.15
CA PRO A 7 14.39 9.61 -10.79
C PRO A 7 12.89 9.90 -10.80
N ILE A 8 12.09 8.84 -10.81
CA ILE A 8 10.72 9.02 -10.38
C ILE A 8 10.83 9.20 -8.88
N SER A 9 10.99 10.46 -8.45
CA SER A 9 11.03 10.83 -7.05
C SER A 9 9.65 10.51 -6.48
N LEU A 10 9.55 9.31 -5.92
CA LEU A 10 8.39 8.86 -5.17
C LEU A 10 8.32 9.73 -3.93
N THR A 11 7.26 10.52 -3.84
CA THR A 11 6.97 11.34 -2.66
C THR A 11 5.71 10.83 -1.99
N LEU A 12 5.60 11.05 -0.68
CA LEU A 12 4.40 10.74 0.09
C LEU A 12 3.14 11.35 -0.55
N GLU A 13 3.22 12.60 -1.01
CA GLU A 13 2.08 13.29 -1.62
C GLU A 13 1.62 12.61 -2.91
N ARG A 14 2.55 12.19 -3.77
CA ARG A 14 2.25 11.49 -5.02
C ARG A 14 1.63 10.12 -4.74
N LEU A 15 2.23 9.36 -3.83
CA LEU A 15 1.71 8.05 -3.45
C LEU A 15 0.32 8.16 -2.81
N TRP A 16 0.10 9.17 -1.97
CA TRP A 16 -1.18 9.38 -1.30
C TRP A 16 -2.29 9.76 -2.31
N GLN A 17 -2.01 10.69 -3.23
CA GLN A 17 -2.96 11.05 -4.28
C GLN A 17 -3.30 9.84 -5.17
N PHE A 18 -2.27 9.09 -5.59
CA PHE A 18 -2.44 7.84 -6.31
C PHE A 18 -3.31 6.85 -5.54
N SER A 19 -3.02 6.64 -4.25
CA SER A 19 -3.76 5.74 -3.39
C SER A 19 -5.25 6.08 -3.35
N LEU A 20 -5.61 7.36 -3.21
CA LEU A 20 -6.99 7.80 -3.20
C LEU A 20 -7.70 7.57 -4.54
N GLN A 21 -7.02 7.86 -5.65
CA GLN A 21 -7.56 7.66 -7.01
C GLN A 21 -7.76 6.17 -7.30
N TYR A 22 -6.72 5.37 -7.06
CA TYR A 22 -6.74 3.94 -7.32
C TYR A 22 -7.74 3.20 -6.43
N TYR A 23 -7.86 3.58 -5.15
CA TYR A 23 -8.87 3.01 -4.26
C TYR A 23 -10.31 3.31 -4.69
N SER A 24 -10.51 4.35 -5.51
CA SER A 24 -11.82 4.69 -6.09
C SER A 24 -12.16 3.89 -7.34
N VAL A 25 -11.21 3.11 -7.89
CA VAL A 25 -11.45 2.19 -9.01
C VAL A 25 -12.40 1.07 -8.58
N ARG A 26 -13.25 0.66 -9.51
CA ARG A 26 -14.28 -0.36 -9.25
C ARG A 26 -13.59 -1.68 -8.85
N GLY A 27 -14.07 -2.32 -7.78
CA GLY A 27 -13.53 -3.59 -7.31
C GLY A 27 -12.24 -3.48 -6.49
N VAL A 28 -11.39 -2.47 -6.71
CA VAL A 28 -10.14 -2.28 -5.94
C VAL A 28 -10.43 -2.13 -4.45
N LYS A 29 -11.43 -1.31 -4.08
CA LYS A 29 -11.82 -1.14 -2.67
C LYS A 29 -12.17 -2.47 -2.00
N ASP A 30 -13.02 -3.27 -2.63
CA ASP A 30 -13.48 -4.55 -2.07
C ASP A 30 -12.33 -5.57 -2.03
N ALA A 31 -11.47 -5.58 -3.05
CA ALA A 31 -10.28 -6.41 -3.08
C ALA A 31 -9.26 -6.01 -2.00
N CYS A 32 -9.02 -4.72 -1.76
CA CYS A 32 -8.19 -4.24 -0.65
C CYS A 32 -8.76 -4.67 0.71
N LEU A 33 -10.08 -4.58 0.88
CA LEU A 33 -10.73 -5.05 2.11
C LEU A 33 -10.62 -6.57 2.27
N ALA A 34 -10.76 -7.35 1.20
CA ALA A 34 -10.57 -8.80 1.22
C ALA A 34 -9.12 -9.15 1.56
N LEU A 35 -8.15 -8.53 0.89
CA LEU A 35 -6.72 -8.68 1.13
C LEU A 35 -6.39 -8.44 2.61
N GLN A 36 -6.90 -7.35 3.18
CA GLN A 36 -6.65 -6.99 4.57
C GLN A 36 -7.30 -7.96 5.57
N ASN A 37 -8.57 -8.31 5.36
CA ASN A 37 -9.33 -9.06 6.38
C ASN A 37 -9.16 -10.57 6.28
N GLN A 38 -8.93 -11.11 5.08
CA GLN A 38 -8.85 -12.57 4.85
C GLN A 38 -7.42 -13.06 4.74
N PHE A 39 -6.54 -12.24 4.15
CA PHE A 39 -5.13 -12.60 3.89
C PHE A 39 -4.15 -11.85 4.78
N HIS A 40 -4.64 -11.02 5.70
CA HIS A 40 -3.84 -10.18 6.59
C HIS A 40 -2.82 -9.30 5.85
N GLY A 41 -3.11 -8.97 4.59
CA GLY A 41 -2.23 -8.16 3.76
C GLY A 41 -2.30 -6.68 4.12
N ASN A 42 -1.20 -5.98 3.84
CA ASN A 42 -1.07 -4.56 4.07
C ASN A 42 -1.48 -3.78 2.82
N VAL A 43 -2.59 -3.04 2.92
CA VAL A 43 -3.14 -2.25 1.81
C VAL A 43 -2.19 -1.13 1.39
N ASN A 44 -1.49 -0.47 2.32
CA ASN A 44 -0.53 0.59 1.95
C ASN A 44 0.66 0.04 1.17
N LEU A 45 1.13 -1.16 1.52
CA LEU A 45 2.15 -1.85 0.74
C LEU A 45 1.62 -2.18 -0.66
N LEU A 46 0.43 -2.78 -0.78
CA LEU A 46 -0.16 -3.08 -2.09
C LEU A 46 -0.23 -1.82 -2.98
N LEU A 47 -0.71 -0.71 -2.43
CA LEU A 47 -0.85 0.56 -3.16
C LEU A 47 0.51 1.11 -3.64
N LEU A 48 1.54 0.98 -2.80
CA LEU A 48 2.92 1.33 -3.17
C LEU A 48 3.45 0.45 -4.30
N LEU A 49 3.28 -0.87 -4.20
CA LEU A 49 3.75 -1.81 -5.22
C LEU A 49 3.04 -1.58 -6.56
N LYS A 50 1.72 -1.34 -6.51
CA LYS A 50 0.94 -0.99 -7.69
C LYS A 50 1.42 0.33 -8.31
N TRP A 51 1.78 1.33 -7.50
CA TRP A 51 2.37 2.56 -8.02
C TRP A 51 3.69 2.28 -8.77
N LEU A 52 4.56 1.42 -8.21
CA LEU A 52 5.81 1.02 -8.87
C LEU A 52 5.54 0.27 -10.19
N ASP A 53 4.53 -0.61 -10.22
CA ASP A 53 4.10 -1.31 -11.44
C ASP A 53 3.65 -0.34 -12.55
N GLU A 54 2.89 0.70 -12.21
CA GLU A 54 2.47 1.74 -13.16
C GLU A 54 3.67 2.54 -13.72
N GLN A 55 4.75 2.62 -12.93
CA GLN A 55 6.01 3.24 -13.35
C GLN A 55 6.96 2.25 -14.06
N GLN A 56 6.56 0.98 -14.21
CA GLN A 56 7.41 -0.11 -14.72
C GLN A 56 8.72 -0.26 -13.93
N LEU A 57 8.67 -0.02 -12.61
CA LEU A 57 9.80 -0.16 -11.70
C LEU A 57 9.62 -1.40 -10.81
N SER A 58 10.73 -2.06 -10.48
CA SER A 58 10.80 -3.14 -9.51
C SER A 58 12.04 -3.01 -8.62
N PHE A 59 12.08 -3.79 -7.55
CA PHE A 59 13.24 -3.96 -6.68
C PHE A 59 13.60 -5.45 -6.57
N ALA A 60 14.84 -5.76 -6.19
CA ALA A 60 15.33 -7.13 -6.09
C ALA A 60 14.61 -7.93 -4.99
N GLU A 61 14.48 -9.24 -5.17
CA GLU A 61 13.74 -10.10 -4.24
C GLU A 61 14.31 -10.05 -2.80
N GLU A 62 15.63 -9.85 -2.66
CA GLU A 62 16.30 -9.67 -1.38
C GLU A 62 15.84 -8.44 -0.58
N GLU A 63 15.26 -7.44 -1.26
CA GLU A 63 14.79 -6.20 -0.65
C GLU A 63 13.39 -6.34 -0.02
N TRP A 64 12.64 -7.40 -0.33
CA TRP A 64 11.33 -7.68 0.28
C TRP A 64 11.41 -7.70 1.81
N HIS A 65 12.50 -8.26 2.36
CA HIS A 65 12.67 -8.31 3.80
C HIS A 65 12.77 -6.90 4.43
N LYS A 66 13.46 -5.96 3.77
CA LYS A 66 13.58 -4.58 4.25
C LYS A 66 12.23 -3.86 4.23
N VAL A 67 11.46 -4.05 3.15
CA VAL A 67 10.11 -3.50 3.02
C VAL A 67 9.17 -4.06 4.09
N GLN A 68 9.19 -5.37 4.33
CA GLN A 68 8.40 -6.01 5.40
C GLN A 68 8.80 -5.54 6.79
N GLN A 69 10.11 -5.36 7.05
CA GLN A 69 10.59 -4.85 8.32
C GLN A 69 10.13 -3.41 8.59
N CYS A 70 10.08 -2.56 7.56
CA CYS A 70 9.54 -1.20 7.65
C CYS A 70 8.09 -1.21 8.15
N LEU A 71 7.26 -2.09 7.60
CA LEU A 71 5.83 -2.22 7.96
C LEU A 71 5.62 -2.65 9.41
N SER A 72 6.41 -3.60 9.91
CA SER A 72 6.25 -4.18 11.24
C SER A 72 6.14 -3.14 12.38
N ARG A 73 6.83 -2.00 12.23
CA ARG A 73 6.86 -0.91 13.20
C ARG A 73 5.50 -0.23 13.39
N SER A 74 4.78 -0.02 12.29
CA SER A 74 3.49 0.69 12.28
C SER A 74 2.30 -0.27 12.29
N GLU A 75 2.47 -1.50 11.82
CA GLU A 75 1.40 -2.48 11.63
C GLU A 75 0.70 -2.88 12.94
N THR A 76 1.44 -3.10 14.02
CA THR A 76 0.86 -3.46 15.33
C THR A 76 -0.04 -2.35 15.87
N LEU A 77 0.43 -1.10 15.77
CA LEU A 77 -0.31 0.07 16.21
C LEU A 77 -1.57 0.27 15.36
N LEU A 78 -1.41 0.19 14.04
CA LEU A 78 -2.48 0.41 13.07
C LEU A 78 -3.58 -0.66 13.20
N HIS A 79 -3.21 -1.92 13.45
CA HIS A 79 -4.15 -3.00 13.73
C HIS A 79 -4.97 -2.73 15.00
N SER A 80 -4.31 -2.31 16.08
CA SER A 80 -4.96 -1.96 17.35
C SER A 80 -5.99 -0.83 17.18
N TYR A 81 -5.67 0.19 16.40
CA TYR A 81 -6.59 1.31 16.11
C TYR A 81 -7.74 0.90 15.19
N ARG A 82 -7.51 0.02 14.22
CA ARG A 82 -8.58 -0.53 13.36
C ARG A 82 -9.61 -1.30 14.18
N GLU A 83 -9.14 -2.12 15.12
CA GLU A 83 -10.02 -2.84 16.04
C GLU A 83 -10.74 -1.88 16.98
N LEU A 84 -10.07 -0.86 17.53
CA LEU A 84 -10.73 0.19 18.31
C LEU A 84 -11.86 0.85 17.52
N ARG A 85 -11.61 1.29 16.28
CA ARG A 85 -12.65 1.91 15.43
C ARG A 85 -13.82 0.97 15.16
N LYS A 86 -13.57 -0.32 14.91
CA LYS A 86 -14.64 -1.33 14.72
C LYS A 86 -15.52 -1.46 15.96
N HIS A 87 -14.93 -1.48 17.16
CA HIS A 87 -15.68 -1.53 18.42
C HIS A 87 -16.45 -0.24 18.71
N LEU A 88 -15.95 0.91 18.24
CA LEU A 88 -16.59 2.21 18.41
C LEU A 88 -17.80 2.42 17.47
N LYS A 89 -17.77 1.86 16.25
CA LYS A 89 -18.82 2.05 15.22
C LYS A 89 -20.27 1.88 15.72
N PRO A 90 -20.62 0.90 16.58
CA PRO A 90 -21.98 0.75 17.09
C PRO A 90 -22.29 1.51 18.39
N GLN A 91 -21.31 2.17 19.05
CA GLN A 91 -21.44 2.59 20.46
C GLN A 91 -21.13 4.06 20.78
N VAL A 92 -20.60 4.85 19.86
CA VAL A 92 -20.22 6.26 20.14
C VAL A 92 -20.92 7.30 19.27
N VAL A 93 -20.95 8.52 19.81
CA VAL A 93 -21.33 9.76 19.11
C VAL A 93 -20.47 9.92 17.85
N ASP A 94 -21.08 10.36 16.75
CA ASP A 94 -20.44 10.57 15.44
C ASP A 94 -19.11 11.34 15.51
N SER A 95 -18.94 12.25 16.48
CA SER A 95 -17.70 13.02 16.67
C SER A 95 -16.50 12.13 17.04
N LEU A 96 -16.65 11.23 18.01
CA LEU A 96 -15.58 10.31 18.42
C LEU A 96 -15.22 9.34 17.30
N TYR A 97 -16.22 8.87 16.54
CA TYR A 97 -15.98 8.01 15.39
C TYR A 97 -15.16 8.73 14.30
N ARG A 98 -15.46 10.01 14.05
CA ARG A 98 -14.69 10.85 13.09
C ARG A 98 -13.27 11.09 13.56
N GLU A 99 -13.05 11.37 14.84
CA GLU A 99 -11.71 11.53 15.41
C GLU A 99 -10.90 10.24 15.28
N ALA A 100 -11.49 9.08 15.64
CA ALA A 100 -10.84 7.79 15.50
C ALA A 100 -10.47 7.48 14.03
N LEU A 101 -11.36 7.79 13.09
CA LEU A 101 -11.09 7.67 11.66
C LEU A 101 -9.94 8.59 11.20
N GLN A 102 -9.90 9.83 11.69
CA GLN A 102 -8.84 10.78 11.37
C GLN A 102 -7.47 10.29 11.86
N PHE A 103 -7.40 9.75 13.08
CA PHE A 103 -6.18 9.15 13.61
C PHE A 103 -5.73 7.94 12.80
N GLU A 104 -6.65 7.05 12.40
CA GLU A 104 -6.33 5.92 11.52
C GLU A 104 -5.73 6.39 10.19
N LEU A 105 -6.32 7.41 9.55
CA LEU A 105 -5.79 7.97 8.31
C LEU A 105 -4.41 8.60 8.49
N GLN A 106 -4.15 9.24 9.64
CA GLN A 106 -2.81 9.76 9.96
C GLN A 106 -1.78 8.64 10.11
N LEU A 107 -2.15 7.53 10.74
CA LEU A 107 -1.28 6.35 10.86
C LEU A 107 -1.02 5.70 9.50
N GLU A 108 -2.04 5.57 8.65
CA GLU A 108 -1.88 5.07 7.28
C GLU A 108 -0.96 5.96 6.45
N LYS A 109 -1.12 7.29 6.56
CA LYS A 109 -0.24 8.25 5.89
C LYS A 109 1.19 8.17 6.40
N GLN A 110 1.40 7.97 7.71
CA GLN A 110 2.74 7.75 8.27
C GLN A 110 3.36 6.46 7.73
N GLN A 111 2.60 5.35 7.70
CA GLN A 111 3.08 4.08 7.15
C GLN A 111 3.47 4.22 5.66
N GLN A 112 2.68 4.95 4.87
CA GLN A 112 3.07 5.27 3.49
C GLN A 112 4.34 6.12 3.43
N SER A 113 4.53 7.07 4.35
CA SER A 113 5.77 7.86 4.40
C SER A 113 6.98 6.97 4.65
N ASP A 114 6.89 6.08 5.65
CA ASP A 114 7.98 5.16 6.00
C ASP A 114 8.30 4.21 4.82
N LEU A 115 7.28 3.75 4.10
CA LEU A 115 7.42 2.95 2.89
C LEU A 115 8.08 3.72 1.75
N VAL A 116 7.71 4.98 1.53
CA VAL A 116 8.33 5.85 0.52
C VAL A 116 9.81 6.05 0.83
N ASP A 117 10.15 6.34 2.08
CA ASP A 117 11.55 6.51 2.50
C ASP A 117 12.32 5.19 2.34
N CYS A 118 11.68 4.06 2.65
CA CYS A 118 12.26 2.74 2.42
C CYS A 118 12.55 2.51 0.93
N ILE A 119 11.56 2.65 0.05
CA ILE A 119 11.71 2.46 -1.40
C ILE A 119 12.74 3.41 -2.01
N ASN A 120 12.75 4.68 -1.59
CA ASN A 120 13.75 5.66 -2.06
C ASN A 120 15.18 5.32 -1.65
N SER A 121 15.37 4.48 -0.62
CA SER A 121 16.67 3.96 -0.22
C SER A 121 17.09 2.68 -0.98
N LEU A 122 16.17 2.07 -1.73
CA LEU A 122 16.43 0.87 -2.51
C LEU A 122 16.94 1.19 -3.91
N HIS A 123 17.63 0.21 -4.51
CA HIS A 123 17.96 0.28 -5.92
C HIS A 123 16.76 -0.21 -6.75
N LEU A 124 16.11 0.72 -7.45
CA LEU A 124 15.03 0.42 -8.38
C LEU A 124 15.59 0.13 -9.78
N SER A 125 15.02 -0.86 -10.44
CA SER A 125 15.32 -1.24 -11.82
C SER A 125 14.05 -1.33 -12.64
N ASP A 126 14.18 -1.31 -13.97
CA ASP A 126 13.04 -1.58 -14.85
C ASP A 126 12.44 -2.96 -14.54
N ASN A 127 11.12 -3.04 -14.46
CA ASN A 127 10.42 -4.29 -14.25
C ASN A 127 10.45 -5.14 -15.53
N GLN A 128 11.33 -6.14 -15.55
CA GLN A 128 11.46 -7.12 -16.65
C GLN A 128 10.74 -8.45 -16.33
N GLN A 129 10.09 -8.54 -15.15
CA GLN A 129 9.55 -9.78 -14.61
C GLN A 129 8.03 -9.65 -14.39
N SER A 130 7.54 -10.13 -13.25
CA SER A 130 6.13 -10.04 -12.87
C SER A 130 5.84 -8.72 -12.17
N PRO A 131 4.59 -8.22 -12.23
CA PRO A 131 4.17 -7.07 -11.44
C PRO A 131 4.37 -7.32 -9.94
N LEU A 132 4.92 -6.35 -9.21
CA LEU A 132 5.16 -6.45 -7.78
C LEU A 132 3.85 -6.66 -7.00
N ALA A 133 2.74 -6.06 -7.44
CA ALA A 133 1.43 -6.29 -6.85
C ALA A 133 0.97 -7.75 -7.01
N PHE A 134 1.31 -8.41 -8.13
CA PHE A 134 1.02 -9.82 -8.34
C PHE A 134 1.88 -10.70 -7.42
N GLU A 135 3.18 -10.43 -7.34
CA GLU A 135 4.09 -11.16 -6.45
C GLU A 135 3.64 -11.07 -4.99
N TYR A 136 3.20 -9.89 -4.56
CA TYR A 136 2.67 -9.70 -3.22
C TYR A 136 1.39 -10.50 -2.97
N CYS A 137 0.44 -10.48 -3.91
CA CYS A 137 -0.77 -11.31 -3.82
C CYS A 137 -0.40 -12.79 -3.74
N ARG A 138 0.57 -13.26 -4.53
CA ARG A 138 1.08 -14.64 -4.49
C ARG A 138 1.71 -14.98 -3.14
N LEU A 139 2.53 -14.11 -2.57
CA LEU A 139 3.15 -14.31 -1.25
C LEU A 139 2.11 -14.48 -0.13
N LEU A 140 0.96 -13.84 -0.27
CA LEU A 140 -0.15 -13.94 0.68
C LEU A 140 -1.14 -15.08 0.37
N GLY A 141 -0.99 -15.78 -0.77
CA GLY A 141 -1.97 -16.75 -1.25
C GLY A 141 -3.29 -16.11 -1.73
N ALA A 142 -3.26 -14.82 -2.07
CA ALA A 142 -4.38 -13.98 -2.46
C ALA A 142 -4.43 -13.73 -3.98
N GLU A 143 -3.92 -14.66 -4.79
CA GLU A 143 -3.77 -14.52 -6.25
C GLU A 143 -5.10 -14.24 -6.95
N ASN A 144 -6.20 -14.78 -6.39
CA ASN A 144 -7.56 -14.54 -6.84
C ASN A 144 -8.03 -13.09 -6.72
N LEU A 145 -7.34 -12.25 -5.95
CA LEU A 145 -7.62 -10.82 -5.83
C LEU A 145 -6.88 -9.98 -6.87
N TYR A 146 -5.84 -10.54 -7.53
CA TYR A 146 -4.99 -9.79 -8.43
C TYR A 146 -5.74 -9.27 -9.66
N ASP A 147 -6.78 -9.97 -10.13
CA ASP A 147 -7.60 -9.51 -11.24
C ASP A 147 -8.16 -8.10 -10.99
N ALA A 148 -8.60 -7.82 -9.75
CA ALA A 148 -9.07 -6.49 -9.37
C ALA A 148 -7.93 -5.46 -9.28
N PHE A 149 -6.71 -5.89 -8.99
CA PHE A 149 -5.53 -5.03 -8.92
C PHE A 149 -4.79 -4.85 -10.25
N SER A 150 -5.18 -5.61 -11.27
CA SER A 150 -4.61 -5.51 -12.61
C SER A 150 -5.13 -4.28 -13.36
N GLU A 151 -6.28 -3.73 -12.96
CA GLU A 151 -6.82 -2.51 -13.56
C GLU A 151 -5.80 -1.36 -13.44
N PRO A 152 -5.56 -0.59 -14.52
CA PRO A 152 -4.65 0.54 -14.46
C PRO A 152 -5.23 1.63 -13.57
N ALA A 153 -4.36 2.39 -12.93
CA ALA A 153 -4.82 3.55 -12.17
C ALA A 153 -5.42 4.61 -13.11
N PRO A 154 -6.46 5.36 -12.68
CA PRO A 154 -6.97 6.46 -13.45
C PRO A 154 -5.84 7.47 -13.66
N GLN A 155 -5.59 7.88 -14.90
CA GLN A 155 -4.65 8.97 -15.15
C GLN A 155 -5.22 10.28 -14.57
N PRO A 156 -4.38 11.10 -13.91
CA PRO A 156 -4.80 12.38 -13.35
C PRO A 156 -5.29 13.37 -14.40
#